data_AF-A0A4Q5RQD3-F1
#
_entry.id   AF-A0A4Q5RQD3-F1
#
_cell.length_a   1.000
_cell.length_b   1.000
_cell.length_c   1.000
_cell.angle_alpha   90.00
_cell.angle_beta   90.00
_cell.angle_gamma   90.00
#
_symmetry.space_group_name_H-M   'P 1'
#
loop_
_entity.id
_entity.type
_entity.pdbx_description
1 polymer ?
#
loop_
_entity_poly.entity_id
_entity_poly.type
_entity_poly.pdbx_seq_one_letter_code
_entity_poly.pdbx_strand_id
1 'polypeptide(L)'
;MPTHTTDLDDFLCPGRDEPDDDTRTVIALLSFIGGGFSDGQKALAKAAAEDAGVPEAFALSMLHRHAGPGSRSDHFWVARRVSAGRLQYRLVSPTPPSSVPDTTESLS
;
A
#
# COMPACT_ATOMS: atom_id res chain seq x y z
N MET A 1 -13.16 -54.51 12.99
CA MET A 1 -12.08 -53.49 13.06
C MET A 1 -12.49 -52.32 12.17
N PRO A 2 -12.97 -51.20 12.73
CA PRO A 2 -13.38 -50.06 11.92
C PRO A 2 -12.15 -49.30 11.43
N THR A 3 -12.14 -48.99 10.14
CA THR A 3 -11.16 -48.14 9.47
C THR A 3 -11.19 -46.74 10.07
N HIS A 4 -10.05 -46.30 10.57
CA HIS A 4 -9.79 -44.95 11.03
C HIS A 4 -9.86 -44.01 9.81
N THR A 5 -11.06 -43.56 9.48
CA THR A 5 -11.30 -42.50 8.51
C THR A 5 -10.56 -41.29 9.04
N THR A 6 -9.47 -40.92 8.37
CA THR A 6 -8.72 -39.72 8.68
C THR A 6 -9.69 -38.55 8.60
N ASP A 7 -9.91 -37.94 9.75
CA ASP A 7 -10.62 -36.69 9.93
C ASP A 7 -9.91 -35.63 9.06
N LEU A 8 -10.40 -35.47 7.83
CA LEU A 8 -9.92 -34.48 6.87
C LEU A 8 -10.56 -33.11 7.13
N ASP A 9 -11.45 -33.01 8.12
CA ASP A 9 -12.12 -31.78 8.52
C ASP A 9 -11.21 -30.84 9.35
N ASP A 10 -10.10 -31.33 9.92
CA ASP A 10 -9.12 -30.48 10.63
C ASP A 10 -8.20 -29.66 9.70
N PHE A 11 -8.19 -29.94 8.39
CA PHE A 11 -7.41 -29.18 7.40
C PHE A 11 -8.12 -27.94 6.85
N LEU A 12 -9.40 -27.74 7.19
CA LEU A 12 -10.13 -26.52 6.87
C LEU A 12 -10.12 -25.60 8.09
N CYS A 13 -8.96 -25.05 8.43
CA CYS A 13 -8.91 -23.80 9.18
C CYS A 13 -9.08 -22.65 8.17
N PRO A 14 -10.26 -22.02 8.01
CA PRO A 14 -10.40 -20.79 7.25
C PRO A 14 -9.80 -19.64 8.08
N GLY A 15 -8.48 -19.61 8.19
CA GLY A 15 -7.78 -18.70 9.10
C GLY A 15 -6.63 -17.92 8.47
N ARG A 16 -6.42 -17.98 7.14
CA ARG A 16 -5.18 -17.48 6.54
C ARG A 16 -5.27 -16.78 5.18
N ASP A 17 -6.41 -16.18 4.85
CA ASP A 17 -6.49 -15.32 3.64
C ASP A 17 -6.86 -13.87 3.93
N GLU A 18 -7.14 -13.51 5.19
CA GLU A 18 -7.44 -12.12 5.51
C GLU A 18 -6.14 -11.34 5.77
N PRO A 19 -5.88 -10.25 5.02
CA PRO A 19 -4.71 -9.42 5.24
C PRO A 19 -4.71 -8.86 6.67
N ASP A 20 -3.54 -8.75 7.27
CA ASP A 20 -3.37 -8.10 8.57
C ASP A 20 -3.77 -6.60 8.51
N ASP A 21 -3.95 -5.99 9.67
CA ASP A 21 -4.39 -4.59 9.80
C ASP A 21 -3.44 -3.60 9.09
N ASP A 22 -2.12 -3.82 9.15
CA ASP A 22 -1.13 -2.99 8.44
C ASP A 22 -1.36 -3.10 6.93
N THR A 23 -1.45 -4.32 6.40
CA THR A 23 -1.66 -4.61 4.98
C THR A 23 -2.98 -4.04 4.47
N ARG A 24 -4.08 -4.23 5.20
CA ARG A 24 -5.39 -3.63 4.86
C ARG A 24 -5.31 -2.10 4.81
N THR A 25 -4.69 -1.50 5.81
CA THR A 25 -4.54 -0.04 5.89
C THR A 25 -3.72 0.51 4.73
N VAL A 26 -2.62 -0.16 4.35
CA VAL A 26 -1.78 0.25 3.21
C VAL A 26 -2.55 0.12 1.90
N ILE A 27 -3.29 -0.98 1.69
CA ILE A 27 -4.11 -1.18 0.49
C ILE A 27 -5.20 -0.08 0.37
N ALA A 28 -5.87 0.25 1.47
CA ALA A 28 -6.86 1.32 1.50
C ALA A 28 -6.21 2.66 1.13
N LEU A 29 -5.08 3.02 1.76
CA LEU A 29 -4.34 4.26 1.47
C LEU A 29 -3.89 4.33 0.00
N LEU A 30 -3.37 3.24 -0.56
CA LEU A 30 -3.00 3.16 -1.97
C LEU A 30 -4.20 3.42 -2.89
N SER A 31 -5.35 2.82 -2.56
CA SER A 31 -6.58 2.95 -3.35
C SER A 31 -7.10 4.40 -3.33
N PHE A 32 -7.14 5.04 -2.16
CA PHE A 32 -7.57 6.44 -2.05
C PHE A 32 -6.59 7.41 -2.73
N ILE A 33 -5.28 7.25 -2.52
CA ILE A 33 -4.28 8.12 -3.13
C ILE A 33 -4.26 7.92 -4.66
N GLY A 34 -4.33 6.68 -5.14
CA GLY A 34 -4.43 6.34 -6.56
C GLY A 34 -5.73 6.84 -7.20
N GLY A 35 -6.83 6.86 -6.43
CA GLY A 35 -8.12 7.43 -6.81
C GLY A 35 -8.16 8.96 -6.81
N GLY A 36 -7.07 9.63 -6.44
CA GLY A 36 -6.97 11.10 -6.49
C GLY A 36 -7.57 11.82 -5.29
N PHE A 37 -7.69 11.16 -4.13
CA PHE A 37 -8.23 11.75 -2.91
C PHE A 37 -7.50 13.06 -2.53
N SER A 38 -8.25 14.16 -2.39
CA SER A 38 -7.71 15.51 -2.23
C SER A 38 -8.18 16.28 -0.99
N ASP A 39 -9.01 15.70 -0.13
CA ASP A 39 -9.58 16.38 1.05
C ASP A 39 -8.58 16.61 2.20
N GLY A 40 -7.33 16.22 1.97
CA GLY A 40 -6.20 16.43 2.87
C GLY A 40 -5.97 15.25 3.79
N GLN A 41 -4.86 15.34 4.52
CA GLN A 41 -4.31 14.24 5.30
C GLN A 41 -5.29 13.58 6.28
N LYS A 42 -5.98 14.39 7.09
CA LYS A 42 -6.86 13.87 8.14
C LYS A 42 -8.05 13.13 7.55
N ALA A 43 -8.66 13.71 6.51
CA ALA A 43 -9.76 13.09 5.79
C ALA A 43 -9.33 11.78 5.11
N LEU A 44 -8.14 11.76 4.51
CA LEU A 44 -7.58 10.55 3.87
C LEU A 44 -7.37 9.43 4.89
N ALA A 45 -6.74 9.73 6.03
CA ALA A 45 -6.48 8.73 7.05
C ALA A 45 -7.76 8.22 7.71
N LYS A 46 -8.76 9.10 7.91
CA LYS A 46 -10.07 8.69 8.41
C LYS A 46 -10.78 7.74 7.44
N ALA A 47 -10.81 8.07 6.14
CA ALA A 47 -11.43 7.20 5.14
C ALA A 47 -10.74 5.84 5.04
N ALA A 48 -9.41 5.81 5.06
CA ALA A 48 -8.65 4.56 5.06
C ALA A 48 -8.83 3.76 6.36
N ALA A 49 -8.96 4.43 7.50
CA ALA A 49 -9.23 3.78 8.78
C ALA A 49 -10.61 3.12 8.83
N GLU A 50 -11.63 3.80 8.29
CA GLU A 50 -13.00 3.26 8.17
C GLU A 50 -13.04 2.05 7.22
N ASP A 51 -12.32 2.11 6.10
CA ASP A 51 -12.24 1.01 5.12
C ASP A 51 -11.48 -0.21 5.68
N ALA A 52 -10.36 0.02 6.37
CA ALA A 52 -9.54 -1.06 6.93
C ALA A 52 -10.04 -1.58 8.30
N GLY A 53 -10.96 -0.89 8.96
CA GLY A 53 -11.48 -1.24 10.29
C GLY A 53 -10.52 -0.95 11.45
N VAL A 54 -9.65 0.06 11.31
CA VAL A 54 -8.58 0.40 12.27
C VAL A 54 -8.78 1.81 12.85
N PRO A 55 -8.07 2.19 13.93
CA PRO A 55 -8.12 3.56 14.44
C PRO A 55 -7.53 4.60 13.46
N GLU A 56 -8.11 5.80 13.39
CA GLU A 56 -7.59 6.92 12.55
C GLU A 56 -6.11 7.22 12.82
N ALA A 57 -5.69 7.17 14.09
CA ALA A 57 -4.29 7.39 14.49
C ALA A 57 -3.34 6.33 13.92
N PHE A 58 -3.82 5.10 13.76
CA PHE A 58 -3.06 4.01 13.15
C PHE A 58 -2.89 4.26 11.64
N ALA A 59 -3.97 4.59 10.94
CA ALA A 59 -3.92 4.96 9.53
C ALA A 59 -3.04 6.20 9.27
N LEU A 60 -3.09 7.21 10.15
CA LEU A 60 -2.18 8.37 10.10
C LEU A 60 -0.72 7.96 10.27
N SER A 61 -0.43 7.02 11.18
CA SER A 61 0.93 6.53 11.40
C SER A 61 1.46 5.79 10.17
N MET A 62 0.63 4.94 9.55
CA MET A 62 0.97 4.23 8.31
C MET A 62 1.15 5.19 7.14
N LEU A 63 0.27 6.19 7.00
CA LEU A 63 0.36 7.24 5.99
C LEU A 63 1.70 7.98 6.06
N HIS A 64 2.18 8.30 7.26
CA HIS A 64 3.49 8.93 7.45
C HIS A 64 4.66 7.96 7.24
N ARG A 65 4.55 6.72 7.76
CA ARG A 65 5.62 5.71 7.70
C ARG A 65 6.07 5.44 6.25
N HIS A 66 5.11 5.34 5.33
CA HIS A 66 5.38 5.05 3.93
C HIS A 66 5.41 6.31 3.04
N ALA A 67 5.28 7.50 3.63
CA ALA A 67 5.53 8.76 2.93
C ALA A 67 7.02 9.08 2.96
N GLY A 68 7.59 9.46 1.82
CA GLY A 68 8.95 9.98 1.79
C GLY A 68 9.32 10.65 0.49
N PRO A 69 10.53 11.22 0.39
CA PRO A 69 11.05 11.68 -0.89
C PRO A 69 11.14 10.43 -1.78
N GLY A 70 10.50 10.45 -2.95
CA GLY A 70 10.29 9.28 -3.82
C GLY A 70 11.56 8.64 -4.42
N SER A 71 12.71 8.81 -3.75
CA SER A 71 14.02 8.26 -4.06
C SER A 71 14.39 7.01 -3.26
N ARG A 72 13.61 6.61 -2.23
CA ARG A 72 13.84 5.36 -1.49
C ARG A 72 12.78 4.31 -1.80
N SER A 73 13.21 3.05 -1.88
CA SER A 73 12.40 1.88 -2.24
C SER A 73 11.28 1.55 -1.26
N ASP A 74 11.30 2.10 -0.04
CA ASP A 74 10.33 1.80 1.02
C ASP A 74 9.15 2.80 1.08
N HIS A 75 9.09 3.75 0.14
CA HIS A 75 8.05 4.76 0.08
C HIS A 75 7.07 4.50 -1.06
N PHE A 76 5.80 4.35 -0.72
CA PHE A 76 4.74 4.13 -1.71
C PHE A 76 4.19 5.45 -2.26
N TRP A 77 4.31 6.54 -1.52
CA TRP A 77 3.81 7.85 -1.92
C TRP A 77 4.70 9.00 -1.45
N VAL A 78 4.59 10.12 -2.14
CA VAL A 78 5.21 11.40 -1.77
C VAL A 78 4.17 12.30 -1.12
N ALA A 79 4.58 13.03 -0.09
CA ALA A 79 3.80 14.10 0.49
C ALA A 79 4.24 15.44 -0.09
N ARG A 80 3.31 16.20 -0.69
CA ARG A 80 3.54 17.55 -1.20
C ARG A 80 2.71 18.54 -0.39
N ARG A 81 3.37 19.59 0.11
CA ARG A 81 2.67 20.73 0.70
C ARG A 81 2.07 21.58 -0.42
N VAL A 82 0.75 21.71 -0.46
CA VAL A 82 0.02 22.39 -1.55
C VAL A 82 -0.36 23.83 -1.18
N SER A 83 -0.96 24.07 -0.01
CA SER A 83 -1.29 25.42 0.50
C SER A 83 -1.72 25.38 1.97
N ALA A 84 -1.54 26.46 2.74
CA ALA A 84 -2.07 26.62 4.11
C ALA A 84 -1.78 25.45 5.09
N GLY A 85 -0.62 24.80 4.94
CA GLY A 85 -0.22 23.66 5.78
C GLY A 85 -0.86 22.32 5.40
N ARG A 86 -1.70 22.26 4.35
CA ARG A 86 -2.27 21.00 3.85
C ARG A 86 -1.23 20.18 3.09
N LEU A 87 -1.19 18.88 3.40
CA LEU A 87 -0.43 17.87 2.68
C LEU A 87 -1.34 17.14 1.69
N GLN A 88 -0.86 17.01 0.47
CA GLN A 88 -1.41 16.16 -0.57
C GLN A 88 -0.47 14.98 -0.79
N TYR A 89 -1.04 13.80 -0.99
CA TYR A 89 -0.28 12.58 -1.21
C TYR A 89 -0.41 12.15 -2.67
N ARG A 90 0.67 11.60 -3.24
CA ARG A 90 0.68 11.06 -4.60
C ARG A 90 1.50 9.79 -4.64
N LEU A 91 1.03 8.75 -5.32
CA LEU A 91 1.78 7.52 -5.49
C LEU A 91 3.12 7.78 -6.19
N VAL A 92 4.17 7.12 -5.72
CA VAL A 92 5.46 7.09 -6.40
C VAL A 92 5.29 6.19 -7.63
N SER A 93 5.47 6.75 -8.82
CA SER A 93 5.55 5.92 -10.03
C SER A 93 6.78 5.02 -9.92
N PRO A 94 6.68 3.71 -10.20
CA PRO A 94 7.87 2.89 -10.36
C PRO A 94 8.71 3.55 -11.45
N THR A 95 9.95 3.94 -11.11
CA THR A 95 10.87 4.45 -12.12
C THR A 95 11.10 3.27 -13.06
N PRO A 96 10.77 3.35 -14.36
CA PRO A 96 11.09 2.26 -15.26
C PRO A 96 12.61 2.04 -15.17
N PRO A 97 13.08 0.78 -15.15
CA PRO A 97 14.52 0.54 -15.24
C PRO A 97 14.98 1.27 -16.48
N SER A 98 15.85 2.26 -16.29
CA SER A 98 16.38 3.14 -17.32
C SER A 98 16.66 2.30 -18.57
N SER A 99 15.96 2.60 -19.66
CA SER A 99 16.19 1.94 -20.95
C SER A 99 17.69 1.88 -21.19
N VAL A 100 18.23 0.65 -21.21
CA VAL A 100 19.58 0.37 -21.68
C VAL A 100 19.73 1.06 -23.04
N PRO A 101 20.73 1.92 -23.25
CA PRO A 101 21.00 2.41 -24.59
C PRO A 101 21.42 1.20 -25.42
N ASP A 102 20.57 0.86 -26.40
CA ASP A 102 20.87 -0.10 -27.46
C ASP A 102 22.13 0.40 -28.18
N THR A 103 23.28 -0.10 -27.74
CA THR A 103 24.55 0.20 -28.37
C THR A 103 24.59 -0.66 -29.61
N THR A 104 24.14 -0.06 -30.71
CA THR A 104 24.30 -0.53 -32.08
C THR A 104 25.76 -0.99 -32.29
N GLU A 105 26.04 -2.28 -32.13
CA GLU A 105 27.25 -2.90 -32.68
C GLU A 105 27.06 -2.95 -34.21
N SER A 106 27.41 -1.84 -34.88
CA SER A 106 27.77 -1.87 -36.30
C SER A 106 29.09 -2.63 -36.42
N LEU A 107 29.00 -3.94 -36.60
CA LEU A 107 30.09 -4.76 -37.09
C LEU A 107 30.48 -4.28 -38.49
N SER A 108 31.68 -3.74 -38.58
CA SER A 108 32.42 -3.51 -39.83
C SER A 108 33.11 -4.79 -40.30
#